data_AF-N6TZB5-F1
#
_entry.id   AF-N6TZB5-F1
#
_cell.length_a   1.000
_cell.length_b   1.000
_cell.length_c   1.000
_cell.angle_alpha   90.00
_cell.angle_beta   90.00
_cell.angle_gamma   90.00
#
_symmetry.space_group_name_H-M   'P 1'
#
loop_
_entity.id
_entity.type
_entity.pdbx_description
1 polymer ?
#
loop_
_entity_poly.entity_id
_entity_poly.type
_entity_poly.pdbx_seq_one_letter_code
_entity_poly.pdbx_strand_id
1 'polypeptide(L)' 'MINYDLKDGAVVREGRLGTELIFQRALPSHAGNYSCVPSNARQASVQVFVHYKVDILLT' A
#
# COMPACT_ATOMS: atom_id res chain seq x y z
N MET A 1 -5.28 -12.15 -6.45
CA MET A 1 -4.03 -12.33 -5.67
C MET A 1 -3.15 -11.11 -5.90
N ILE A 2 -2.74 -10.45 -4.82
CA ILE A 2 -1.86 -9.26 -4.89
C ILE A 2 -0.42 -9.74 -5.09
N ASN A 3 0.25 -9.22 -6.10
CA ASN A 3 1.68 -9.45 -6.32
C ASN A 3 2.45 -8.23 -5.82
N TYR A 4 3.05 -8.35 -4.64
CA TYR A 4 3.76 -7.26 -3.97
C TYR A 4 5.02 -7.80 -3.27
N ASP A 5 6.11 -7.05 -3.33
CA ASP A 5 7.38 -7.41 -2.69
C ASP A 5 7.32 -7.09 -1.18
N LEU A 6 7.31 -8.12 -0.33
CA LEU A 6 7.01 -7.99 1.11
C LEU A 6 8.20 -7.53 1.96
N LYS A 7 9.20 -6.86 1.38
CA LYS A 7 10.46 -6.51 2.05
C LYS A 7 10.34 -5.45 3.15
N ASP A 8 9.27 -4.66 3.16
CA ASP A 8 9.13 -3.49 4.04
C ASP A 8 8.09 -3.69 5.16
N GLY A 9 7.87 -4.94 5.59
CA GLY A 9 6.85 -5.27 6.61
C GLY A 9 5.41 -5.22 6.09
N ALA A 10 5.24 -5.22 4.77
CA ALA A 10 3.96 -5.41 4.12
C ALA A 10 3.48 -6.86 4.30
N VAL A 11 2.17 -7.04 4.48
CA VAL A 11 1.54 -8.35 4.59
C VAL A 11 0.38 -8.42 3.61
N VAL A 12 0.28 -9.55 2.91
CA VAL A 12 -0.88 -9.89 2.09
C VAL A 12 -1.71 -10.93 2.84
N ARG A 13 -3.02 -10.70 2.96
CA ARG A 13 -3.95 -11.66 3.58
C ARG A 13 -5.26 -11.75 2.81
N GLU A 14 -6.00 -12.82 3.05
CA GLU A 14 -7.38 -12.93 2.59
C GLU A 14 -8.30 -12.21 3.58
N GLY A 15 -8.99 -11.18 3.08
CA GLY A 15 -9.94 -10.35 3.81
C GLY A 15 -11.39 -10.60 3.38
N ARG A 16 -12.32 -9.81 3.92
CA ARG A 16 -13.76 -10.01 3.69
C ARG A 16 -14.20 -9.76 2.24
N LEU A 17 -13.52 -8.85 1.55
CA LEU A 17 -13.84 -8.45 0.18
C LEU A 17 -12.83 -8.97 -0.86
N GLY A 18 -11.90 -9.83 -0.43
CA GLY A 18 -10.82 -10.38 -1.25
C GLY A 18 -9.45 -10.19 -0.61
N THR A 19 -8.40 -10.33 -1.41
CA THR A 19 -7.02 -10.18 -0.95
C THR A 19 -6.71 -8.73 -0.56
N GLU A 20 -6.12 -8.51 0.61
CA GLU A 20 -5.76 -7.20 1.17
C GLU A 20 -4.23 -7.05 1.29
N LEU A 21 -3.69 -5.88 0.94
CA LEU A 21 -2.29 -5.48 1.20
C LEU A 21 -2.27 -4.55 2.41
N ILE A 22 -1.49 -4.89 3.43
CA ILE A 22 -1.49 -4.20 4.72
C ILE A 22 -0.07 -3.77 5.07
N PHE A 23 0.09 -2.49 5.39
CA PHE A 23 1.30 -1.93 6.00
C PHE A 23 1.00 -1.59 7.46
N GLN A 24 1.63 -2.29 8.42
CA GLN A 24 1.42 -2.00 9.84
C GLN A 24 1.89 -0.58 10.23
N ARG A 25 2.94 -0.10 9.56
CA ARG A 25 3.43 1.27 9.66
C ARG A 25 3.73 1.78 8.26
N ALA A 26 3.03 2.83 7.83
CA ALA A 26 3.29 3.45 6.54
C ALA A 26 4.64 4.21 6.56
N LEU A 27 5.46 3.98 5.52
CA LEU A 27 6.71 4.68 5.28
C LEU A 27 6.57 5.54 4.01
N PRO A 28 7.35 6.61 3.85
CA PRO A 28 7.35 7.41 2.63
C PRO A 28 7.59 6.58 1.36
N SER A 29 8.37 5.49 1.44
CA SER A 29 8.62 4.54 0.36
C SER A 29 7.37 3.78 -0.10
N HIS A 30 6.30 3.75 0.70
CA HIS A 30 5.03 3.13 0.33
C HIS A 30 4.12 4.07 -0.49
N ALA A 31 4.50 5.32 -0.71
CA ALA A 31 3.76 6.21 -1.61
C ALA A 31 3.93 5.77 -3.07
N GLY A 32 2.88 5.91 -3.88
CA GLY A 32 2.94 5.50 -5.28
C GLY A 32 1.57 5.20 -5.89
N ASN A 33 1.58 4.79 -7.15
CA ASN A 33 0.38 4.36 -7.86
C ASN A 33 0.19 2.85 -7.71
N TYR A 34 -0.87 2.44 -7.03
CA TYR A 34 -1.23 1.04 -6.84
C TYR A 34 -2.26 0.65 -7.88
N SER A 35 -1.93 -0.36 -8.68
CA SER A 35 -2.80 -0.83 -9.76
C SER A 35 -3.31 -2.24 -9.48
N CYS A 36 -4.62 -2.43 -9.65
CA CYS A 36 -5.27 -3.72 -9.71
C CYS A 36 -5.46 -4.11 -11.19
N VAL A 37 -4.78 -5.17 -11.63
CA VAL A 37 -4.81 -5.66 -13.02
C VAL A 37 -5.47 -7.06 -13.05
N PRO A 38 -6.81 -7.14 -13.06
CA PRO A 38 -7.51 -8.41 -13.18
C PRO A 38 -7.38 -8.97 -14.61
N SER A 39 -7.40 -10.30 -14.75
CA SER A 39 -7.31 -10.96 -16.07
C SER A 39 -8.57 -10.82 -16.93
N ASN A 40 -9.70 -10.43 -16.34
CA ASN A 40 -11.02 -10.48 -16.95
C ASN A 40 -11.79 -9.15 -16.90
N ALA A 41 -11.18 -8.05 -16.45
CA ALA A 41 -11.83 -6.75 -16.32
C ALA A 41 -10.84 -5.61 -16.59
N ARG A 42 -11.36 -4.39 -16.71
CA ARG A 42 -10.52 -3.21 -16.90
C ARG A 42 -9.72 -2.93 -15.63
N GLN A 43 -8.44 -2.62 -15.79
CA GLN A 43 -7.56 -2.19 -14.70
C GLN A 43 -8.12 -0.95 -13.98
N ALA A 44 -7.95 -0.92 -12.67
CA ALA A 44 -8.20 0.23 -11.83
C ALA A 44 -6.94 0.58 -11.03
N SER A 45 -6.74 1.85 -10.72
CA SER A 45 -5.57 2.31 -9.96
C SER A 45 -5.94 3.36 -8.92
N VAL A 46 -5.14 3.42 -7.85
CA VAL A 46 -5.26 4.37 -6.75
C VAL A 46 -3.89 5.02 -6.53
N GLN A 47 -3.86 6.35 -6.52
CA GLN A 47 -2.68 7.11 -6.11
C GLN A 47 -2.67 7.21 -4.58
N VAL A 48 -1.58 6.76 -3.97
CA VAL A 48 -1.36 6.81 -2.51
C VAL A 48 -0.29 7.84 -2.19
N PHE A 49 -0.57 8.68 -1.20
CA PHE A 49 0.36 9.63 -0.61
C PHE A 49 0.57 9.30 0.86
N VAL A 50 1.82 9.25 1.31
CA VAL A 50 2.16 9.03 2.71
C VAL A 50 2.77 10.31 3.27
N HIS A 51 2.08 10.92 4.22
CA HIS A 51 2.56 12.12 4.91
C HIS A 51 3.21 11.71 6.23
N TYR A 52 4.43 12.18 6.47
CA TYR A 52 5.07 12.08 7.78
C TYR A 52 4.90 13.41 8.51
N LYS A 53 4.67 13.34 9.82
CA LYS A 53 4.80 14.53 10.67
C LYS A 53 6.28 14.81 10.86
N VAL A 54 6.69 16.03 10.55
CA VAL A 54 7.94 16.59 11.08
C VAL A 54 7.58 17.18 12.42
N ASP A 55 7.87 16.46 13.49
CA ASP A 55 7.86 17.06 14.81
C ASP A 55 9.13 17.93 14.89
N ILE A 56 8.98 19.23 14.62
CA ILE A 56 10.05 20.19 14.88
C ILE A 56 10.24 20.20 16.39
N LEU A 57 11.29 19.52 16.86
CA LEU A 57 11.84 19.73 18.18
C LEU A 57 12.41 21.14 18.20
N LEU A 58 11.61 22.10 18.67
CA LEU A 58 12.12 23.37 19.15
C LEU A 58 12.89 23.05 20.43
N THR A 59 14.21 22.90 20.28
CA THR A 59 15.19 22.87 21.37
C THR A 59 15.99 24.16 21.32
#